data_AF-A0A645GQJ7-F1
#
_entry.id   AF-A0A645GQJ7-F1
#
_cell.length_a   1.000
_cell.length_b   1.000
_cell.length_c   1.000
_cell.angle_alpha   90.00
_cell.angle_beta   90.00
_cell.angle_gamma   90.00
#
_symmetry.space_group_name_H-M   'P 1'
#
loop_
_entity.id
_entity.type
_entity.pdbx_description
1 polymer ?
#
loop_
_entity_poly.entity_id
_entity_poly.type
_entity_poly.pdbx_seq_one_letter_code
_entity_poly.pdbx_strand_id
1 'polypeptide(L)'
;MTPLVRLMEKTDKVRILSANTDLTFSIKGIPAVKCSGLRNIPDGEVYTAPVRNSVNGYITYNTPAVYQGVTYENIRFEFTDGKITAATANHTDKLNKVLDTDEGARYIGEFALGVNPYITTPMKDTLFDEKIMGSFHFTPGMAYDAAFNGNRSAIHWDLVSIQTADYGGGEIWFDNQVIRRDGLFVIPELYGLNPDHLK
;
A
#
# COMPACT_ATOMS: atom_id res chain seq x y z
N MET A 1 -8.04 7.49 -13.25
CA MET A 1 -8.30 6.65 -12.05
C MET A 1 -9.51 5.73 -12.17
N THR A 2 -10.62 6.13 -12.83
CA THR A 2 -11.82 5.27 -12.96
C THR A 2 -11.56 3.86 -13.52
N PRO A 3 -10.67 3.65 -14.53
CA PRO A 3 -10.34 2.30 -14.98
C PRO A 3 -9.75 1.42 -13.88
N LEU A 4 -8.84 1.96 -13.06
CA LEU A 4 -8.22 1.23 -11.95
C LEU A 4 -9.23 0.86 -10.87
N VAL A 5 -10.14 1.77 -10.50
CA VAL A 5 -11.24 1.47 -9.56
C VAL A 5 -12.04 0.26 -10.04
N ARG A 6 -12.50 0.29 -11.30
CA ARG A 6 -13.30 -0.81 -11.87
C ARG A 6 -12.55 -2.13 -11.93
N LEU A 7 -11.23 -2.08 -12.13
CA LEU A 7 -10.40 -3.28 -12.14
C LEU A 7 -10.27 -3.84 -10.72
N MET A 8 -9.93 -3.00 -9.73
CA MET A 8 -9.83 -3.40 -8.32
C MET A 8 -11.13 -4.01 -7.79
N GLU A 9 -12.29 -3.43 -8.14
CA GLU A 9 -13.61 -3.95 -7.73
C GLU A 9 -13.95 -5.34 -8.34
N LYS A 10 -13.26 -5.75 -9.40
CA LYS A 10 -13.43 -7.07 -10.04
C LYS A 10 -12.39 -8.08 -9.61
N THR A 11 -11.27 -7.62 -9.06
CA THR A 11 -10.15 -8.46 -8.64
C THR A 11 -10.50 -9.26 -7.39
N ASP A 12 -10.17 -10.54 -7.37
CA ASP A 12 -10.17 -11.32 -6.14
C ASP A 12 -8.80 -11.21 -5.46
N LYS A 13 -7.75 -11.69 -6.12
CA LYS A 13 -6.41 -11.83 -5.53
C LYS A 13 -5.46 -10.76 -6.00
N VAL A 14 -4.64 -10.27 -5.08
CA VAL A 14 -3.49 -9.41 -5.37
C VAL A 14 -2.21 -10.17 -4.97
N ARG A 15 -1.19 -10.10 -5.83
CA ARG A 15 0.18 -10.49 -5.47
C ARG A 15 1.14 -9.35 -5.74
N ILE A 16 2.00 -9.05 -4.79
CA ILE A 16 3.03 -8.00 -4.91
C ILE A 16 4.39 -8.66 -4.76
N LEU A 17 5.25 -8.44 -5.75
CA LEU A 17 6.61 -8.96 -5.80
C LEU A 17 7.62 -7.81 -5.92
N SER A 18 8.64 -7.84 -5.07
CA SER A 18 9.86 -7.01 -5.17
C SER A 18 11.02 -7.79 -4.50
N ALA A 19 12.25 -7.28 -4.56
CA ALA A 19 13.43 -7.99 -4.04
C ALA A 19 13.28 -8.52 -2.59
N ASN A 20 12.56 -7.81 -1.72
CA ASN A 20 12.30 -8.21 -0.33
C ASN A 20 10.81 -8.21 0.01
N THR A 21 9.95 -8.52 -0.97
CA THR A 21 8.50 -8.55 -0.82
C THR A 21 7.91 -9.69 -1.65
N ASP A 22 7.16 -10.57 -1.00
CA ASP A 22 6.22 -11.50 -1.66
C ASP A 22 4.97 -11.52 -0.79
N LEU A 23 3.98 -10.71 -1.19
CA LEU A 23 2.70 -10.60 -0.50
C LEU A 23 1.60 -11.18 -1.37
N THR A 24 0.67 -11.89 -0.74
CA THR A 24 -0.58 -12.32 -1.37
C THR A 24 -1.75 -11.97 -0.45
N PHE A 25 -2.84 -11.48 -1.03
CA PHE A 25 -4.07 -11.18 -0.29
C PHE A 25 -5.26 -11.12 -1.25
N SER A 26 -6.48 -11.08 -0.72
CA SER A 26 -7.70 -10.85 -1.49
C SER A 26 -8.21 -9.43 -1.25
N ILE A 27 -8.78 -8.79 -2.26
CA ILE A 27 -9.56 -7.53 -2.14
C ILE A 27 -11.02 -7.73 -2.53
N LYS A 28 -11.45 -9.00 -2.67
CA LYS A 28 -12.78 -9.36 -3.15
C LYS A 28 -13.88 -8.75 -2.29
N GLY A 29 -14.79 -8.03 -2.94
CA GLY A 29 -15.98 -7.47 -2.30
C GLY A 29 -15.71 -6.27 -1.39
N ILE A 30 -14.48 -5.75 -1.36
CA ILE A 30 -14.16 -4.49 -0.70
C ILE A 30 -14.19 -3.37 -1.76
N PRO A 31 -14.92 -2.26 -1.54
CA PRO A 31 -14.96 -1.15 -2.50
C PRO A 31 -13.58 -0.53 -2.74
N ALA A 32 -13.36 0.00 -3.94
CA ALA A 32 -12.18 0.80 -4.26
C ALA A 32 -12.56 2.28 -4.36
N VAL A 33 -11.73 3.16 -3.81
CA VAL A 33 -11.97 4.60 -3.71
C VAL A 33 -10.84 5.33 -4.41
N LYS A 34 -11.21 6.24 -5.32
CA LYS A 34 -10.24 7.14 -5.95
C LYS A 34 -10.09 8.41 -5.13
N CYS A 35 -8.84 8.85 -4.94
CA CYS A 35 -8.53 10.14 -4.35
C CYS A 35 -8.01 11.05 -5.46
N SER A 36 -8.80 12.08 -5.80
CA SER A 36 -8.56 12.96 -6.95
C SER A 36 -8.74 14.45 -6.62
N GLY A 37 -8.22 14.90 -5.48
CA GLY A 37 -8.14 16.31 -5.07
C GLY A 37 -9.36 16.83 -4.30
N LEU A 38 -10.23 15.94 -3.81
CA LEU A 38 -11.44 16.31 -3.08
C LEU A 38 -11.26 16.28 -1.55
N ARG A 39 -10.18 15.64 -1.07
CA ARG A 39 -9.90 15.42 0.36
C ARG A 39 -8.46 15.81 0.69
N ASN A 40 -7.50 15.33 -0.09
CA ASN A 40 -6.07 15.62 0.06
C ASN A 40 -5.59 16.57 -1.07
N ILE A 41 -4.61 17.42 -0.76
CA ILE A 41 -3.86 18.23 -1.73
C ILE A 41 -2.39 18.22 -1.29
N PRO A 42 -1.46 17.59 -2.04
CA PRO A 42 -1.67 16.88 -3.30
C PRO A 42 -2.49 15.60 -3.11
N ASP A 43 -3.04 15.09 -4.21
CA ASP A 43 -3.71 13.81 -4.25
C ASP A 43 -3.10 12.94 -5.37
N GLY A 44 -3.56 11.71 -5.54
CA GLY A 44 -2.98 10.85 -6.57
C GLY A 44 -2.96 9.38 -6.21
N GLU A 45 -4.08 8.81 -5.79
CA GLU A 45 -4.14 7.37 -5.50
C GLU A 45 -5.50 6.73 -5.80
N VAL A 46 -5.50 5.40 -5.80
CA VAL A 46 -6.71 4.60 -5.63
C VAL A 46 -6.45 3.58 -4.53
N TYR A 47 -7.30 3.59 -3.49
CA TYR A 47 -7.18 2.71 -2.33
C TYR A 47 -8.36 1.74 -2.21
N THR A 48 -8.12 0.64 -1.51
CA THR A 48 -9.11 -0.30 -0.98
C THR A 48 -8.56 -0.90 0.31
N ALA A 49 -9.16 -1.96 0.85
CA ALA A 49 -8.58 -2.72 1.93
C ALA A 49 -8.48 -4.22 1.57
N PRO A 50 -7.46 -4.94 2.05
CA PRO A 50 -7.43 -6.39 1.95
C PRO A 50 -8.59 -7.01 2.73
N VAL A 51 -9.12 -8.15 2.28
CA VAL A 51 -9.95 -9.02 3.11
C VAL A 51 -9.11 -9.38 4.35
N ARG A 52 -9.61 -9.01 5.53
CA ARG A 52 -8.82 -8.91 6.77
C ARG A 52 -7.91 -10.11 7.06
N ASN A 53 -8.40 -11.33 6.83
CA ASN A 53 -7.69 -12.57 7.16
C ASN A 53 -6.98 -13.22 5.95
N SER A 54 -6.79 -12.49 4.85
CA SER A 54 -6.26 -13.05 3.60
C SER A 54 -4.77 -12.78 3.36
N VAL A 55 -4.17 -11.84 4.10
CA VAL A 55 -2.79 -11.40 3.87
C VAL A 55 -1.80 -12.46 4.33
N ASN A 56 -0.92 -12.87 3.42
CA ASN A 56 0.15 -13.84 3.68
C ASN A 56 1.44 -13.44 2.97
N GLY A 57 2.57 -13.83 3.56
CA GLY A 57 3.91 -13.57 3.01
C GLY A 57 4.65 -12.50 3.80
N TYR A 58 5.45 -11.67 3.13
CA TYR A 58 6.27 -10.65 3.78
C TYR A 58 6.51 -9.42 2.91
N ILE A 59 6.81 -8.30 3.57
CA ILE A 59 7.19 -7.03 2.95
C ILE A 59 8.30 -6.38 3.76
N THR A 60 9.28 -5.81 3.06
CA THR A 60 10.23 -4.85 3.64
C THR A 60 10.04 -3.51 2.95
N TYR A 61 9.62 -2.49 3.70
CA TYR A 61 9.44 -1.14 3.18
C TYR A 61 10.79 -0.48 2.87
N ASN A 62 10.83 0.24 1.75
CA ASN A 62 12.03 0.90 1.23
C ASN A 62 11.97 2.44 1.32
N THR A 63 10.95 2.99 1.98
CA THR A 63 10.88 4.41 2.31
C THR A 63 10.95 4.62 3.84
N PRO A 64 11.56 5.72 4.30
CA PRO A 64 11.49 6.10 5.70
C PRO A 64 10.06 6.51 6.07
N ALA A 65 9.63 6.15 7.27
CA ALA A 65 8.31 6.53 7.81
C ALA A 65 8.48 7.21 9.16
N VAL A 66 7.81 8.35 9.36
CA VAL A 66 7.84 9.07 10.64
C VAL A 66 6.56 8.76 11.41
N TYR A 67 6.70 8.24 12.63
CA TYR A 67 5.57 7.98 13.52
C TYR A 67 5.92 8.35 14.95
N GLN A 68 5.08 9.18 15.59
CA GLN A 68 5.27 9.67 16.96
C GLN A 68 6.69 10.22 17.23
N GLY A 69 7.23 11.00 16.28
CA GLY A 69 8.55 11.64 16.41
C GLY A 69 9.75 10.71 16.20
N VAL A 70 9.54 9.47 15.76
CA VAL A 70 10.60 8.50 15.44
C VAL A 70 10.60 8.25 13.93
N THR A 71 11.79 8.30 13.32
CA THR A 71 11.98 7.86 11.93
C THR A 71 12.30 6.37 11.90
N TYR A 72 11.38 5.59 11.32
CA TYR A 72 11.54 4.17 11.10
C TYR A 72 12.06 3.92 9.69
N GLU A 73 13.02 3.01 9.58
CA GLU A 73 13.64 2.59 8.32
C GLU A 73 13.75 1.06 8.31
N ASN A 74 13.69 0.48 7.11
CA ASN A 74 13.74 -0.96 6.89
C ASN A 74 12.69 -1.73 7.72
N ILE A 75 11.48 -1.18 7.80
CA ILE A 75 10.36 -1.86 8.44
C ILE A 75 10.09 -3.15 7.65
N ARG A 76 10.09 -4.29 8.33
CA ARG A 76 9.74 -5.58 7.75
C ARG A 76 8.60 -6.20 8.53
N PHE A 77 7.59 -6.68 7.81
CA PHE A 77 6.49 -7.45 8.36
C PHE A 77 6.42 -8.84 7.72
N GLU A 78 6.06 -9.82 8.55
CA GLU A 78 5.69 -11.17 8.11
C GLU A 78 4.23 -11.42 8.49
N PHE A 79 3.48 -12.05 7.58
CA PHE A 79 2.05 -12.23 7.68
C PHE A 79 1.66 -13.69 7.64
N THR A 80 0.70 -14.05 8.47
CA THR A 80 -0.01 -15.34 8.41
C THR A 80 -1.48 -15.09 8.69
N ASP A 81 -2.35 -15.56 7.79
CA ASP A 81 -3.81 -15.45 7.89
C ASP A 81 -4.30 -14.03 8.24
N GLY A 82 -3.70 -13.03 7.58
CA GLY A 82 -4.03 -11.61 7.73
C GLY A 82 -3.30 -10.85 8.82
N LYS A 83 -2.64 -11.55 9.75
CA LYS A 83 -2.04 -10.94 10.93
C LYS A 83 -0.53 -10.78 10.77
N ILE A 84 0.01 -9.63 11.20
CA ILE A 84 1.45 -9.43 11.37
C ILE A 84 1.94 -10.31 12.53
N THR A 85 2.70 -11.35 12.21
CA THR A 85 3.27 -12.32 13.17
C THR A 85 4.69 -11.97 13.59
N ALA A 86 5.45 -11.29 12.73
CA ALA A 86 6.77 -10.74 13.06
C ALA A 86 6.92 -9.33 12.48
N ALA A 87 7.58 -8.45 13.23
CA ALA A 87 7.85 -7.07 12.83
C ALA A 87 9.23 -6.61 13.29
N THR A 88 10.05 -6.10 12.38
CA THR A 88 11.39 -5.55 12.66
C THR A 88 11.61 -4.21 11.96
N ALA A 89 12.51 -3.39 12.51
CA ALA A 89 12.97 -2.12 11.95
C ALA A 89 14.25 -1.65 12.69
N ASN A 90 14.84 -0.53 12.26
CA ASN A 90 15.88 0.17 13.03
C ASN A 90 15.50 0.45 14.50
N HIS A 91 14.20 0.60 14.80
CA HIS A 91 13.65 0.75 16.14
C HIS A 91 12.59 -0.31 16.47
N THR A 92 12.97 -1.60 16.36
CA THR A 92 12.07 -2.76 16.52
C THR A 92 11.20 -2.73 17.79
N ASP A 93 11.75 -2.36 18.95
CA ASP A 93 10.97 -2.33 20.20
C ASP A 93 9.87 -1.26 20.17
N LYS A 94 10.14 -0.09 19.57
CA LYS A 94 9.15 0.97 19.45
C LYS A 94 8.09 0.62 18.40
N LEU A 95 8.51 0.01 17.29
CA LEU A 95 7.61 -0.49 16.25
C LEU A 95 6.60 -1.49 16.84
N ASN A 96 7.07 -2.48 17.61
CA ASN A 96 6.17 -3.47 18.20
C ASN A 96 5.20 -2.84 19.20
N LYS A 97 5.62 -1.84 19.99
CA LYS A 97 4.71 -1.08 20.85
C LYS A 97 3.59 -0.38 20.07
N VAL A 98 3.87 0.16 18.88
CA VAL A 98 2.83 0.72 17.99
C VAL A 98 1.87 -0.38 17.56
N LEU A 99 2.39 -1.53 17.13
CA LEU A 99 1.58 -2.66 16.67
C LEU A 99 0.81 -3.36 17.81
N ASP A 100 1.17 -3.14 19.07
CA ASP A 100 0.48 -3.67 20.25
C ASP A 100 -0.52 -2.67 20.86
N THR A 101 -0.84 -1.58 20.15
CA THR A 101 -1.81 -0.57 20.62
C THR A 101 -3.18 -1.17 20.86
N ASP A 102 -3.64 -2.07 19.97
CA ASP A 102 -4.91 -2.78 20.07
C ASP A 102 -4.93 -4.01 19.16
N GLU A 103 -5.99 -4.81 19.22
CA GLU A 103 -6.12 -6.04 18.43
C GLU A 103 -6.11 -5.81 16.91
N GLY A 104 -6.56 -4.66 16.44
CA GLY A 104 -6.64 -4.31 15.02
C GLY A 104 -5.33 -3.80 14.44
N ALA A 105 -4.39 -3.34 15.28
CA ALA A 105 -3.12 -2.74 14.88
C ALA A 105 -2.20 -3.69 14.10
N ARG A 106 -2.37 -5.01 14.26
CA ARG A 106 -1.62 -6.05 13.53
C ARG A 106 -2.30 -6.57 12.27
N TYR A 107 -3.37 -5.92 11.82
CA TYR A 107 -4.07 -6.23 10.57
C TYR A 107 -4.00 -5.04 9.63
N ILE A 108 -4.22 -5.30 8.35
CA ILE A 108 -4.11 -4.26 7.32
C ILE A 108 -5.47 -3.61 7.08
N GLY A 109 -5.49 -2.29 7.23
CA GLY A 109 -6.65 -1.44 7.01
C GLY A 109 -6.75 -0.91 5.59
N GLU A 110 -5.62 -0.82 4.88
CA GLU A 110 -5.59 -0.24 3.54
C GLU A 110 -4.48 -0.80 2.66
N PHE A 111 -4.80 -0.86 1.37
CA PHE A 111 -3.87 -1.06 0.27
C PHE A 111 -4.19 -0.04 -0.82
N ALA A 112 -3.19 0.73 -1.25
CA ALA A 112 -3.37 1.72 -2.31
C ALA A 112 -2.23 1.76 -3.32
N LEU A 113 -2.53 2.35 -4.48
CA LEU A 113 -1.58 2.57 -5.57
C LEU A 113 -1.43 4.07 -5.84
N GLY A 114 -0.23 4.59 -5.59
CA GLY A 114 0.15 5.98 -5.88
C GLY A 114 0.43 6.22 -7.37
N VAL A 115 -0.08 7.34 -7.89
CA VAL A 115 -0.03 7.72 -9.31
C VAL A 115 0.29 9.20 -9.54
N ASN A 116 0.74 9.96 -8.53
CA ASN A 116 1.07 11.38 -8.73
C ASN A 116 2.41 11.52 -9.49
N PRO A 117 2.43 12.07 -10.72
CA PRO A 117 3.62 12.07 -11.57
C PRO A 117 4.70 13.08 -11.17
N TYR A 118 4.39 13.99 -10.24
CA TYR A 118 5.30 15.05 -9.80
C TYR A 118 6.01 14.73 -8.47
N ILE A 119 5.54 13.71 -7.74
CA ILE A 119 6.16 13.26 -6.49
C ILE A 119 6.94 11.99 -6.81
N THR A 120 8.27 12.10 -6.77
CA THR A 120 9.18 11.03 -7.25
C THR A 120 10.15 10.53 -6.17
N THR A 121 10.23 11.20 -5.02
CA THR A 121 11.12 10.82 -3.92
C THR A 121 10.42 10.97 -2.57
N PRO A 122 10.68 10.07 -1.61
CA PRO A 122 10.20 10.20 -0.24
C PRO A 122 10.65 11.50 0.43
N MET A 123 9.72 12.16 1.12
CA MET A 123 9.91 13.43 1.82
C MET A 123 9.81 13.28 3.35
N LYS A 124 9.53 12.07 3.85
CA LYS A 124 9.20 11.80 5.27
C LYS A 124 7.92 12.52 5.71
N ASP A 125 7.04 12.75 4.75
CA ASP A 125 5.71 13.29 4.95
C ASP A 125 4.74 12.33 4.27
N THR A 126 3.97 11.62 5.10
CA THR A 126 3.05 10.58 4.63
C THR A 126 2.10 11.09 3.55
N LEU A 127 1.62 12.34 3.65
CA LEU A 127 0.67 12.92 2.70
C LEU A 127 1.23 13.01 1.28
N PHE A 128 2.54 13.22 1.15
CA PHE A 128 3.23 13.25 -0.14
C PHE A 128 3.67 11.84 -0.56
N ASP A 129 4.25 11.11 0.39
CA ASP A 129 4.91 9.83 0.12
C ASP A 129 3.90 8.78 -0.37
N GLU A 130 2.69 8.77 0.18
CA GLU A 130 1.61 7.85 -0.20
C GLU A 130 1.11 8.07 -1.65
N LYS A 131 1.41 9.24 -2.24
CA LYS A 131 0.97 9.59 -3.60
C LYS A 131 2.04 9.33 -4.67
N ILE A 132 3.26 8.92 -4.28
CA ILE A 132 4.39 8.74 -5.20
C ILE A 132 4.01 7.85 -6.38
N MET A 133 4.32 8.29 -7.60
CA MET A 133 4.11 7.48 -8.81
C MET A 133 4.90 6.16 -8.74
N GLY A 134 4.21 5.05 -9.01
CA GLY A 134 4.83 3.73 -9.01
C GLY A 134 5.09 3.18 -7.60
N SER A 135 4.55 3.85 -6.58
CA SER A 135 4.52 3.34 -5.22
C SER A 135 3.21 2.61 -4.92
N PHE A 136 3.21 1.83 -3.84
CA PHE A 136 2.01 1.40 -3.16
C PHE A 136 2.21 1.66 -1.67
N HIS A 137 1.13 1.81 -0.92
CA HIS A 137 1.19 1.71 0.53
C HIS A 137 0.32 0.58 1.04
N PHE A 138 0.74 0.08 2.20
CA PHE A 138 0.13 -1.06 2.85
C PHE A 138 0.07 -0.78 4.35
N THR A 139 -1.12 -0.52 4.84
CA THR A 139 -1.32 0.27 6.06
C THR A 139 -1.79 -0.60 7.21
N PRO A 140 -0.96 -0.89 8.23
CA PRO A 140 -1.43 -1.50 9.46
C PRO A 140 -2.43 -0.61 10.20
N GLY A 141 -3.47 -1.23 10.76
CA GLY A 141 -4.48 -0.56 11.56
C GLY A 141 -5.84 -0.41 10.87
N MET A 142 -6.56 0.63 11.25
CA MET A 142 -7.98 0.87 10.93
C MET A 142 -8.23 0.88 9.42
N ALA A 143 -9.28 0.20 8.97
CA ALA A 143 -9.80 0.39 7.61
C ALA A 143 -10.75 1.58 7.54
N TYR A 144 -10.70 2.33 6.43
CA TYR A 144 -11.66 3.39 6.17
C TYR A 144 -13.08 2.85 5.97
N ASP A 145 -14.09 3.60 6.44
CA ASP A 145 -15.50 3.23 6.29
C ASP A 145 -15.90 3.03 4.81
N ALA A 146 -15.29 3.79 3.89
CA ALA A 146 -15.57 3.70 2.46
C ALA A 146 -15.00 2.43 1.79
N ALA A 147 -14.01 1.77 2.42
CA ALA A 147 -13.40 0.52 1.97
C ALA A 147 -13.27 -0.46 3.15
N PHE A 148 -14.34 -0.59 3.95
CA PHE A 148 -14.26 -1.25 5.24
C PHE A 148 -14.12 -2.78 5.11
N ASN A 149 -13.07 -3.34 5.69
CA ASN A 149 -12.83 -4.80 5.74
C ASN A 149 -13.17 -5.43 7.11
N GLY A 150 -13.79 -4.68 8.02
CA GLY A 150 -14.06 -5.14 9.38
C GLY A 150 -12.98 -4.80 10.41
N ASN A 151 -11.82 -4.27 10.01
CA ASN A 151 -10.74 -3.94 10.93
C ASN A 151 -10.93 -2.56 11.57
N ARG A 152 -10.98 -2.53 12.91
CA ARG A 152 -11.01 -1.30 13.71
C ARG A 152 -9.77 -1.26 14.58
N SER A 153 -9.11 -0.11 14.64
CA SER A 153 -7.90 0.11 15.42
C SER A 153 -7.78 1.59 15.78
N ALA A 154 -7.00 1.93 16.80
CA ALA A 154 -6.63 3.31 17.11
C ALA A 154 -5.52 3.83 16.20
N ILE A 155 -4.77 2.95 15.53
CA ILE A 155 -3.74 3.32 14.56
C ILE A 155 -4.26 3.18 13.13
N HIS A 156 -3.73 4.00 12.24
CA HIS A 156 -3.78 3.87 10.79
C HIS A 156 -2.48 4.49 10.32
N TRP A 157 -1.53 3.67 9.87
CA TRP A 157 -0.18 4.14 9.58
C TRP A 157 0.26 3.77 8.18
N ASP A 158 0.20 4.73 7.26
CA ASP A 158 0.55 4.49 5.88
C ASP A 158 2.05 4.32 5.73
N LEU A 159 2.42 3.12 5.27
CA LEU A 159 3.79 2.72 5.01
C LEU A 159 3.95 2.50 3.51
N VAL A 160 4.89 3.24 2.93
CA VAL A 160 5.04 3.33 1.48
C VAL A 160 6.16 2.40 1.00
N SER A 161 5.95 1.80 -0.17
CA SER A 161 6.98 1.08 -0.89
C SER A 161 6.96 1.48 -2.36
N ILE A 162 8.13 1.82 -2.89
CA ILE A 162 8.30 2.28 -4.26
C ILE A 162 8.80 1.11 -5.12
N GLN A 163 8.16 0.89 -6.27
CA GLN A 163 8.54 -0.18 -7.21
C GLN A 163 9.17 0.34 -8.50
N THR A 164 9.56 1.61 -8.59
CA THR A 164 10.30 2.09 -9.77
C THR A 164 11.67 1.40 -9.86
N ALA A 165 12.27 1.41 -11.06
CA ALA A 165 13.56 0.74 -11.30
C ALA A 165 14.66 1.19 -10.32
N ASP A 166 14.71 2.48 -9.97
CA ASP A 166 15.67 3.05 -9.02
C ASP A 166 15.53 2.51 -7.58
N TYR A 167 14.36 1.95 -7.26
CA TYR A 167 14.04 1.36 -5.95
C TYR A 167 14.04 -0.18 -5.99
N GLY A 168 14.60 -0.77 -7.04
CA GLY A 168 14.75 -2.23 -7.19
C GLY A 168 13.59 -2.91 -7.95
N GLY A 169 12.64 -2.14 -8.47
CA GLY A 169 11.59 -2.67 -9.32
C GLY A 169 10.55 -3.53 -8.60
N GLY A 170 9.74 -4.22 -9.40
CA GLY A 170 8.77 -5.17 -8.89
C GLY A 170 7.55 -5.32 -9.79
N GLU A 171 6.65 -6.20 -9.36
CA GLU A 171 5.41 -6.48 -10.05
C GLU A 171 4.23 -6.40 -9.10
N ILE A 172 3.09 -5.96 -9.63
CA ILE A 172 1.78 -6.14 -9.00
C ILE A 172 0.91 -6.93 -9.96
N TRP A 173 0.32 -7.98 -9.42
CA TRP A 173 -0.57 -8.89 -10.09
C TRP A 173 -1.97 -8.74 -9.52
N PHE A 174 -2.96 -8.60 -10.40
CA PHE A 174 -4.37 -8.79 -10.05
C PHE A 174 -4.83 -10.10 -10.70
N ASP A 175 -5.32 -11.00 -9.86
CA ASP A 175 -5.60 -12.40 -10.18
C ASP A 175 -4.42 -13.08 -10.88
N ASN A 176 -4.52 -13.32 -12.19
CA ASN A 176 -3.50 -13.99 -12.99
C ASN A 176 -2.82 -13.06 -14.01
N GLN A 177 -2.96 -11.74 -13.85
CA GLN A 177 -2.43 -10.74 -14.78
C GLN A 177 -1.51 -9.75 -14.06
N VAL A 178 -0.32 -9.52 -14.62
CA VAL A 178 0.54 -8.39 -14.22
C VAL A 178 -0.13 -7.10 -14.67
N ILE A 179 -0.44 -6.22 -13.72
CA ILE A 179 -1.05 -4.91 -14.00
C ILE A 179 -0.03 -3.78 -13.92
N ARG A 180 1.04 -3.95 -13.12
CA ARG A 180 2.14 -2.99 -12.99
C ARG A 180 3.48 -3.72 -12.95
N ARG A 181 4.48 -3.19 -13.66
CA ARG A 181 5.88 -3.62 -13.61
C ARG A 181 6.78 -2.39 -13.49
N ASP A 182 7.71 -2.45 -12.55
CA ASP A 182 8.70 -1.41 -12.28
C ASP A 182 8.08 -0.01 -12.12
N GLY A 183 6.93 0.04 -11.43
CA GLY A 183 6.16 1.25 -11.19
C GLY A 183 5.25 1.69 -12.34
N LEU A 184 5.28 1.05 -13.51
CA LEU A 184 4.46 1.42 -14.68
C LEU A 184 3.32 0.43 -14.94
N PHE A 185 2.13 0.93 -15.24
CA PHE A 185 1.01 0.10 -15.67
C PHE A 185 1.26 -0.50 -17.05
N VAL A 186 1.07 -1.82 -17.18
CA VAL A 186 1.42 -2.60 -18.38
C VAL A 186 0.21 -3.14 -19.14
N ILE A 187 -1.00 -2.78 -18.72
CA ILE A 187 -2.24 -3.15 -19.42
C ILE A 187 -2.89 -1.94 -20.09
N PRO A 188 -3.46 -2.08 -21.32
CA PRO A 188 -3.93 -0.95 -22.12
C PRO A 188 -4.94 -0.03 -21.41
N GLU A 189 -5.85 -0.62 -20.64
CA GLU A 189 -6.88 0.12 -19.91
C GLU A 189 -6.34 1.03 -18.79
N LEU A 190 -5.09 0.81 -18.35
CA LEU A 190 -4.44 1.58 -17.29
C LEU A 190 -3.32 2.50 -17.80
N TYR A 191 -3.00 2.52 -19.10
CA TYR A 191 -1.92 3.37 -19.63
C TYR A 191 -2.11 4.86 -19.33
N GLY A 192 -3.36 5.35 -19.29
CA GLY A 192 -3.65 6.73 -18.90
C GLY A 192 -3.28 7.11 -17.45
N LEU A 193 -2.82 6.15 -16.64
CA LEU A 193 -2.29 6.39 -15.29
C LEU A 193 -0.75 6.39 -15.23
N ASN A 194 -0.08 6.18 -16.36
CA ASN A 194 1.38 6.29 -16.43
C ASN A 194 1.82 7.77 -16.46
N PRO A 195 3.03 8.09 -15.97
CA PRO A 195 3.45 9.47 -15.74
C PRO A 195 3.38 10.35 -16.99
N ASP A 196 3.69 9.81 -18.16
CA ASP A 196 3.68 10.57 -19.43
C ASP A 196 2.28 11.00 -19.87
N HIS A 197 1.22 10.42 -19.30
CA HIS A 197 -0.17 10.78 -19.57
C HIS A 197 -0.80 11.65 -18.48
N LEU A 198 -0.08 11.92 -17.39
CA LEU A 198 -0.56 12.68 -16.24
C LEU A 198 0.16 14.03 -16.04
N LYS A 199 1.21 14.30 -16.83
CA LYS A 199 2.02 15.52 -16.78
C LYS A 199 1.49 16.65 -17.65
#